data_AF-A0A9N9XUW2-F1
#
_entry.id   AF-A0A9N9XUW2-F1
#
_cell.length_a   1.000
_cell.length_b   1.000
_cell.length_c   1.000
_cell.angle_alpha   90.00
_cell.angle_beta   90.00
_cell.angle_gamma   90.00
#
_symmetry.space_group_name_H-M   'P 1'
#
loop_
_entity.id
_entity.type
_entity.pdbx_description
1 polymer ?
#
loop_
_entity_poly.entity_id
_entity_poly.type
_entity_poly.pdbx_seq_one_letter_code
_entity_poly.pdbx_strand_id
1 'polypeptide(L)'
;MEWMSKNVPKGGMLQTPKNSFDPDRAKYLKLLIEESKMASMMRKKENYNLRSDEEAPESVREPKYPVTIRPGSSKKRSMQTIVESGVYERERFKPARPAVDREKEKEKLQNKMAYNSEIKFERKRAIEKRVRRETAKEPNRFDQLVEEIKERENWLKDMERLGEADKYRQVIENQIQEKIRLLNRMKSCDDVIID
;
A
#
# COMPACT_ATOMS: atom_id res chain seq x y z
N MET A 1 21.72 60.95 -18.89
CA MET A 1 21.00 61.02 -17.60
C MET A 1 21.96 60.63 -16.50
N GLU A 2 22.30 61.57 -15.63
CA GLU A 2 23.23 61.39 -14.51
C GLU A 2 22.55 60.55 -13.42
N TRP A 3 23.31 59.65 -12.79
CA TRP A 3 22.76 58.69 -11.82
C TRP A 3 22.56 59.39 -10.46
N MET A 4 21.34 59.34 -9.94
CA MET A 4 20.92 60.19 -8.81
C MET A 4 21.52 59.80 -7.45
N SER A 5 22.19 58.65 -7.34
CA SER A 5 22.74 58.16 -6.06
C SER A 5 24.17 57.67 -6.21
N LYS A 6 25.11 58.26 -5.46
CA LYS A 6 26.53 57.83 -5.46
C LYS A 6 26.75 56.44 -4.82
N ASN A 7 25.83 56.01 -3.95
CA ASN A 7 26.01 54.82 -3.10
C ASN A 7 25.31 53.56 -3.63
N VAL A 8 24.44 53.68 -4.65
CA VAL A 8 23.74 52.54 -5.23
C VAL A 8 24.38 52.22 -6.58
N PRO A 9 24.93 51.01 -6.78
CA PRO A 9 25.50 50.62 -8.07
C PRO A 9 24.42 50.67 -9.17
N LYS A 10 24.81 51.10 -10.36
CA LYS A 10 23.91 51.14 -11.52
C LYS A 10 23.71 49.73 -12.06
N GLY A 11 22.52 49.16 -11.88
CA GLY A 11 22.14 47.82 -12.34
C GLY A 11 21.89 46.83 -11.19
N GLY A 12 21.11 45.78 -11.48
CA GLY A 12 20.77 44.71 -10.54
C GLY A 12 19.50 43.96 -10.95
N MET A 13 19.18 42.86 -10.25
CA MET A 13 17.99 42.04 -10.54
C MET A 13 16.67 42.83 -10.51
N LEU A 14 16.64 43.95 -9.77
CA LEU A 14 15.48 44.83 -9.62
C LEU A 14 15.54 46.09 -10.50
N GLN A 15 16.59 46.25 -11.31
CA GLN A 15 16.78 47.40 -12.20
C GLN A 15 16.88 46.91 -13.65
N THR A 16 15.72 46.73 -14.28
CA THR A 16 15.65 46.44 -15.71
C THR A 16 15.98 47.70 -16.54
N PRO A 17 16.64 47.56 -17.70
CA PRO A 17 16.89 48.70 -18.58
C PRO A 17 15.56 49.32 -18.99
N LYS A 18 15.43 50.63 -18.81
CA LYS A 18 14.27 51.38 -19.31
C LYS A 18 14.38 51.43 -20.83
N ASN A 19 13.56 50.64 -21.54
CA ASN A 19 13.45 50.77 -22.99
C ASN A 19 12.84 52.14 -23.33
N SER A 20 13.54 52.91 -24.15
CA SER A 20 12.99 54.11 -24.78
C SER A 20 12.03 53.66 -25.87
N PHE A 21 10.73 53.75 -25.62
CA PHE A 21 9.73 53.49 -26.63
C PHE A 21 9.54 54.73 -27.49
N ASP A 22 9.74 54.58 -28.80
CA ASP A 22 9.26 55.53 -29.79
C ASP A 22 7.72 55.60 -29.69
N PRO A 23 7.11 56.79 -29.59
CA PRO A 23 5.65 56.95 -29.51
C PRO A 23 4.90 56.19 -30.62
N ASP A 24 5.47 56.06 -31.81
CA ASP A 24 4.80 55.36 -32.92
C ASP A 24 4.85 53.84 -32.74
N ARG A 25 5.92 53.31 -32.14
CA ARG A 25 6.03 51.90 -31.76
C ARG A 25 5.03 51.55 -30.65
N ALA A 26 4.78 52.47 -29.71
CA ALA A 26 3.78 52.27 -28.66
C ALA A 26 2.34 52.21 -29.22
N LYS A 27 2.01 53.10 -30.18
CA LYS A 27 0.72 53.06 -30.90
C LYS A 27 0.55 51.77 -31.69
N TYR A 28 1.61 51.33 -32.38
CA TYR A 28 1.60 50.07 -33.14
C TYR A 28 1.37 48.85 -32.25
N LEU A 29 2.08 48.77 -31.11
CA LEU A 29 1.87 47.69 -30.14
C LEU A 29 0.44 47.69 -29.58
N LYS A 30 -0.13 48.88 -29.34
CA LYS A 30 -1.52 49.01 -28.90
C LYS A 30 -2.49 48.47 -29.95
N LEU A 31 -2.30 48.82 -31.22
CA LEU A 31 -3.11 48.28 -32.33
C LEU A 31 -3.02 46.75 -32.43
N LEU A 32 -1.82 46.17 -32.34
CA LEU A 32 -1.64 44.72 -32.34
C LEU A 32 -2.35 44.02 -31.17
N ILE A 33 -2.32 44.63 -29.97
CA ILE A 33 -3.01 44.10 -28.80
C ILE A 33 -4.52 44.15 -29.00
N GLU A 34 -5.05 45.26 -29.52
CA GLU A 34 -6.47 45.43 -29.81
C GLU A 34 -6.95 44.41 -30.85
N GLU A 35 -6.19 44.23 -31.94
CA GLU A 35 -6.45 43.24 -32.98
C GLU A 35 -6.43 41.80 -32.41
N SER A 36 -5.40 41.45 -31.64
CA SER A 36 -5.29 40.13 -30.99
C SER A 36 -6.43 39.86 -30.02
N LYS A 37 -6.88 40.89 -29.29
CA LYS A 37 -8.02 40.81 -28.37
C LYS A 37 -9.32 40.56 -29.13
N MET A 38 -9.54 41.26 -30.24
CA MET A 38 -10.71 41.04 -31.11
C MET A 38 -10.73 39.61 -31.67
N ALA A 39 -9.62 39.15 -32.24
CA ALA A 39 -9.50 37.78 -32.74
C ALA A 39 -9.74 36.74 -31.64
N SER A 40 -9.27 37.00 -30.42
CA SER A 40 -9.52 36.13 -29.27
C SER A 40 -10.98 36.13 -28.81
N MET A 41 -11.68 37.25 -28.91
CA MET A 41 -13.12 37.34 -28.62
C MET A 41 -13.95 36.59 -29.67
N MET A 42 -13.60 36.68 -30.95
CA MET A 42 -14.27 35.92 -32.01
C MET A 42 -14.09 34.43 -31.83
N ARG A 43 -12.85 33.96 -31.59
CA ARG A 43 -12.60 32.54 -31.24
C ARG A 43 -13.39 32.09 -30.01
N LYS A 44 -13.53 32.92 -28.98
CA LYS A 44 -14.35 32.59 -27.81
C LYS A 44 -15.82 32.47 -28.15
N LYS A 45 -16.35 33.35 -29.00
CA LYS A 45 -17.74 33.29 -29.48
C LYS A 45 -17.99 32.05 -30.33
N GLU A 46 -17.07 31.71 -31.23
CA GLU A 46 -17.12 30.47 -32.02
C GLU A 46 -17.10 29.23 -31.12
N ASN A 47 -16.17 29.16 -30.16
CA ASN A 47 -16.12 28.06 -29.19
C ASN A 47 -17.37 27.99 -28.31
N TYR A 48 -18.00 29.13 -28.00
CA TYR A 48 -19.25 29.17 -27.25
C TYR A 48 -20.41 28.62 -28.07
N ASN A 49 -20.51 28.98 -29.34
CA ASN A 49 -21.54 28.48 -30.25
C ASN A 49 -21.36 26.97 -30.51
N LEU A 50 -20.12 26.51 -30.76
CA LEU A 50 -19.77 25.08 -30.88
C LEU A 50 -20.10 24.26 -29.62
N ARG A 51 -20.15 24.92 -28.45
CA ARG A 51 -20.54 24.32 -27.18
C ARG A 51 -22.04 24.42 -26.89
N SER A 52 -22.76 25.25 -27.64
CA SER A 52 -24.20 25.50 -27.48
C SER A 52 -25.06 24.74 -28.49
N ASP A 53 -24.55 24.47 -29.70
CA ASP A 53 -25.32 23.85 -30.79
C ASP A 53 -25.37 22.31 -30.76
N GLU A 54 -24.76 21.70 -29.75
CA GLU A 54 -24.99 20.29 -29.42
C GLU A 54 -25.32 20.24 -27.94
N GLU A 55 -26.43 19.59 -27.57
CA GLU A 55 -26.58 18.99 -26.25
C GLU A 55 -25.49 17.94 -26.10
N ALA A 56 -24.27 18.39 -25.80
CA ALA A 56 -23.19 17.51 -25.42
C ALA A 56 -23.72 16.71 -24.23
N PRO A 57 -23.63 15.37 -24.26
CA PRO A 57 -24.13 14.55 -23.16
C PRO A 57 -23.52 15.11 -21.89
N GLU A 58 -24.35 15.29 -20.85
CA GLU A 58 -23.95 15.73 -19.53
C GLU A 58 -22.76 14.89 -19.06
N SER A 59 -21.56 15.29 -19.45
CA SER A 59 -20.33 14.83 -18.84
C SER A 59 -20.28 15.64 -17.57
N VAL A 60 -21.07 15.17 -16.60
CA VAL A 60 -20.96 15.51 -15.20
C VAL A 60 -19.56 15.06 -14.81
N ARG A 61 -18.57 15.88 -15.12
CA ARG A 61 -17.30 15.86 -14.40
C ARG A 61 -17.66 16.45 -13.05
N GLU A 62 -18.24 15.61 -12.20
CA GLU A 62 -18.35 15.92 -10.79
C GLU A 62 -16.97 16.37 -10.36
N PRO A 63 -16.84 17.58 -9.79
CA PRO A 63 -15.59 17.93 -9.15
C PRO A 63 -15.34 16.84 -8.10
N LYS A 64 -14.23 16.11 -8.22
CA LYS A 64 -13.85 15.01 -7.32
C LYS A 64 -13.85 15.39 -5.83
N TYR A 65 -13.95 16.69 -5.54
CA TYR A 65 -13.97 17.27 -4.21
C TYR A 65 -14.88 18.51 -4.22
N PRO A 66 -15.71 18.72 -3.19
CA PRO A 66 -16.51 19.93 -3.09
C PRO A 66 -15.58 21.16 -3.03
N VAL A 67 -15.82 22.13 -3.91
CA VAL A 67 -15.10 23.41 -3.92
C VAL A 67 -15.51 24.17 -2.66
N THR A 68 -14.75 24.02 -1.58
CA THR A 68 -15.20 24.52 -0.26
C THR A 68 -15.05 26.02 -0.07
N ILE A 69 -14.21 26.76 -0.80
CA ILE A 69 -14.19 28.23 -0.87
C ILE A 69 -13.27 28.65 -2.03
N ARG A 70 -13.64 29.68 -2.80
CA ARG A 70 -12.73 30.30 -3.79
C ARG A 70 -11.55 30.95 -3.04
N PRO A 71 -10.29 30.64 -3.39
CA PRO A 71 -9.13 31.29 -2.78
C PRO A 71 -9.20 32.80 -3.12
N GLY A 72 -9.48 33.64 -2.12
CA GLY A 72 -9.67 35.08 -2.30
C GLY A 72 -10.76 35.73 -1.43
N SER A 73 -11.61 34.95 -0.74
CA SER A 73 -12.51 35.51 0.28
C SER A 73 -11.72 35.91 1.53
N SER A 74 -11.84 37.18 1.94
CA SER A 74 -11.17 37.72 3.14
C SER A 74 -11.80 37.25 4.46
N LYS A 75 -12.87 36.44 4.42
CA LYS A 75 -13.55 35.97 5.63
C LYS A 75 -12.91 34.71 6.21
N LYS A 76 -12.76 34.69 7.54
CA LYS A 76 -12.38 33.51 8.31
C LYS A 76 -13.44 32.41 8.16
N ARG A 77 -13.02 31.16 8.01
CA ARG A 77 -13.91 29.99 7.95
C ARG A 77 -14.49 29.69 9.33
N SER A 78 -15.71 29.14 9.38
CA SER A 78 -16.29 28.64 10.65
C SER A 78 -15.55 27.38 11.11
N MET A 79 -15.65 27.06 12.40
CA MET A 79 -15.03 25.86 12.97
C MET A 79 -15.51 24.57 12.29
N GLN A 80 -16.83 24.45 12.06
CA GLN A 80 -17.43 23.31 11.36
C GLN A 80 -16.83 23.14 9.96
N THR A 81 -16.72 24.22 9.18
CA THR A 81 -16.10 24.18 7.85
C THR A 81 -14.63 23.77 7.88
N ILE A 82 -13.88 24.13 8.93
CA ILE A 82 -12.47 23.72 9.07
C ILE A 82 -12.39 22.22 9.36
N VAL A 83 -13.24 21.71 10.26
CA VAL A 83 -13.31 20.29 10.61
C VAL A 83 -13.74 19.45 9.41
N GLU A 84 -14.81 19.86 8.71
CA GLU A 84 -15.31 19.21 7.49
C GLU A 84 -14.29 19.21 6.35
N SER A 85 -13.43 20.22 6.28
CA SER A 85 -12.37 20.27 5.27
C SER A 85 -11.25 19.25 5.48
N GLY A 86 -11.27 18.48 6.58
CA GLY A 86 -10.30 17.40 6.85
C GLY A 86 -8.89 17.90 7.15
N VAL A 87 -8.69 19.20 7.37
CA VAL A 87 -7.37 19.81 7.60
C VAL A 87 -6.69 19.28 8.86
N TYR A 88 -7.47 18.84 9.86
CA TYR A 88 -6.95 18.22 11.07
C TYR A 88 -6.55 16.76 10.89
N GLU A 89 -6.96 16.11 9.79
CA GLU A 89 -6.55 14.74 9.49
C GLU A 89 -5.09 14.73 9.04
N ARG A 90 -4.28 13.90 9.70
CA ARG A 90 -2.86 13.75 9.34
C ARG A 90 -2.75 13.03 8.00
N GLU A 91 -1.96 13.58 7.09
CA GLU A 91 -1.72 12.96 5.79
C GLU A 91 -1.21 11.52 5.96
N ARG A 92 -1.88 10.58 5.29
CA ARG A 92 -1.43 9.19 5.24
C ARG A 92 -0.12 9.13 4.47
N PHE A 93 0.87 8.44 5.04
CA PHE A 93 2.15 8.22 4.38
C PHE A 93 1.94 7.57 3.01
N LYS A 94 2.42 8.23 1.97
CA LYS A 94 2.50 7.68 0.61
C LYS A 94 3.98 7.58 0.24
N PRO A 95 4.50 6.39 -0.09
CA PRO A 95 5.88 6.27 -0.51
C PRO A 95 6.10 7.10 -1.78
N ALA A 96 7.25 7.78 -1.86
CA ALA A 96 7.62 8.61 -3.01
C ALA A 96 7.73 7.81 -4.32
N ARG A 97 7.90 6.49 -4.22
CA ARG A 97 7.95 5.57 -5.36
C ARG A 97 6.78 4.58 -5.27
N PRO A 98 6.14 4.25 -6.41
CA PRO A 98 5.14 3.20 -6.42
C PRO A 98 5.75 1.88 -5.93
N ALA A 99 4.96 1.06 -5.25
CA ALA A 99 5.37 -0.28 -4.88
C ALA A 99 5.64 -1.08 -6.16
N VAL A 100 6.93 -1.26 -6.50
CA VAL A 100 7.33 -2.13 -7.59
C VAL A 100 7.32 -3.57 -7.07
N ASP A 101 6.74 -4.46 -7.86
CA ASP A 101 6.75 -5.88 -7.59
C ASP A 101 8.20 -6.41 -7.68
N ARG A 102 8.83 -6.58 -6.51
CA ARG A 102 10.23 -7.02 -6.40
C ARG A 102 10.47 -8.35 -7.09
N GLU A 103 9.46 -9.22 -7.18
CA GLU A 103 9.61 -10.51 -7.85
C GLU A 103 9.73 -10.34 -9.37
N LYS A 104 9.00 -9.39 -9.96
CA LYS A 104 9.15 -9.05 -11.39
C LYS A 104 10.51 -8.45 -11.69
N GLU A 105 11.05 -7.60 -10.82
CA GLU A 105 12.39 -7.03 -11.01
C GLU A 105 13.50 -8.09 -10.88
N LYS A 106 13.36 -9.03 -9.93
CA LYS A 106 14.28 -10.17 -9.81
C LYS A 106 14.24 -11.03 -11.07
N GLU A 107 13.05 -11.40 -11.55
CA GLU A 107 12.88 -12.19 -12.78
C GLU A 107 13.51 -11.46 -13.98
N LYS A 108 13.23 -10.17 -14.13
CA LYS A 108 13.81 -9.33 -15.18
C LYS A 108 15.35 -9.33 -15.13
N LEU A 109 15.92 -9.20 -13.93
CA LEU A 109 17.37 -9.22 -13.74
C LEU A 109 17.96 -10.59 -14.04
N GLN A 110 17.33 -11.67 -13.57
CA GLN A 110 17.75 -13.05 -13.85
C GLN A 110 17.79 -13.32 -15.35
N ASN A 111 16.74 -12.92 -16.08
CA ASN A 111 16.66 -13.14 -17.54
C ASN A 111 17.73 -12.31 -18.28
N LYS A 112 17.98 -11.08 -17.82
CA LYS A 112 19.06 -10.25 -18.36
C LYS A 112 20.45 -10.87 -18.08
N MET A 113 20.70 -11.43 -16.90
CA MET A 113 21.98 -12.07 -16.60
C MET A 113 22.19 -13.38 -17.37
N ALA A 114 21.15 -14.18 -17.53
CA ALA A 114 21.24 -15.48 -18.19
C ALA A 114 21.26 -15.37 -19.73
N TYR A 115 20.40 -14.53 -20.30
CA TYR A 115 20.12 -14.49 -21.75
C TYR A 115 20.45 -13.15 -22.41
N ASN A 116 20.97 -12.17 -21.65
CA ASN A 116 21.17 -10.78 -22.09
C ASN A 116 19.95 -10.15 -22.76
N SER A 117 18.74 -10.64 -22.41
CA SER A 117 17.48 -10.26 -23.02
C SER A 117 16.33 -10.46 -22.04
N GLU A 118 15.29 -9.64 -22.17
CA GLU A 118 14.13 -9.66 -21.28
C GLU A 118 13.08 -10.66 -21.80
N ILE A 119 13.42 -11.94 -21.76
CA ILE A 119 12.52 -13.02 -22.16
C ILE A 119 11.48 -13.20 -21.06
N LYS A 120 10.19 -13.12 -21.38
CA LYS A 120 9.12 -13.52 -20.44
C LYS A 120 8.86 -14.99 -20.64
N PHE A 121 9.30 -15.81 -19.69
CA PHE A 121 8.86 -17.20 -19.66
C PHE A 121 7.43 -17.22 -19.13
N GLU A 122 6.49 -17.68 -19.96
CA GLU A 122 5.21 -18.17 -19.45
C GLU A 122 5.54 -19.24 -18.41
N ARG A 123 5.47 -18.89 -17.13
CA ARG A 123 5.58 -19.87 -16.06
C ARG A 123 4.46 -20.85 -16.32
N LYS A 124 4.79 -22.01 -16.89
CA LYS A 124 3.89 -23.15 -16.96
C LYS A 124 3.36 -23.27 -15.54
N ARG A 125 2.05 -23.06 -15.37
CA ARG A 125 1.41 -23.16 -14.05
C ARG A 125 2.00 -24.42 -13.46
N ALA A 126 2.78 -24.26 -12.39
CA ALA A 126 3.15 -25.43 -11.62
C ALA A 126 1.80 -26.08 -11.39
N ILE A 127 1.64 -27.31 -11.90
CA ILE A 127 0.58 -28.15 -11.39
C ILE A 127 1.01 -28.22 -9.93
N GLU A 128 0.44 -27.34 -9.12
CA GLU A 128 0.36 -27.53 -7.70
C GLU A 128 -0.26 -28.91 -7.66
N LYS A 129 0.61 -29.92 -7.54
CA LYS A 129 0.21 -31.16 -6.95
C LYS A 129 -0.44 -30.63 -5.71
N ARG A 130 -1.77 -30.69 -5.68
CA ARG A 130 -2.53 -30.75 -4.47
C ARG A 130 -1.91 -31.96 -3.80
N VAL A 131 -0.76 -31.75 -3.14
CA VAL A 131 -0.46 -32.38 -1.89
C VAL A 131 -1.66 -31.92 -1.12
N ARG A 132 -2.71 -32.76 -1.21
CA ARG A 132 -3.74 -32.84 -0.23
C ARG A 132 -2.89 -32.79 1.01
N ARG A 133 -2.86 -31.63 1.67
CA ARG A 133 -2.51 -31.58 3.07
C ARG A 133 -3.54 -32.56 3.59
N GLU A 134 -3.12 -33.83 3.70
CA GLU A 134 -3.71 -34.75 4.63
C GLU A 134 -3.64 -33.91 5.88
N THR A 135 -4.77 -33.27 6.16
CA THR A 135 -5.01 -32.58 7.41
C THR A 135 -4.54 -33.62 8.39
N ALA A 136 -3.38 -33.41 8.99
CA ALA A 136 -2.84 -34.32 9.97
C ALA A 136 -4.00 -34.49 10.93
N LYS A 137 -4.67 -35.66 10.85
CA LYS A 137 -5.82 -35.91 11.69
C LYS A 137 -5.26 -35.73 13.08
N GLU A 138 -5.84 -34.82 13.86
CA GLU A 138 -5.41 -34.65 15.23
C GLU A 138 -5.35 -36.05 15.84
N PRO A 139 -4.18 -36.49 16.32
CA PRO A 139 -4.01 -37.86 16.75
C PRO A 139 -5.09 -38.15 17.78
N ASN A 140 -5.81 -39.26 17.63
CA ASN A 140 -6.88 -39.61 18.56
C ASN A 140 -6.31 -39.58 19.98
N ARG A 141 -7.11 -39.11 20.94
CA ARG A 141 -6.68 -39.03 22.34
C ARG A 141 -6.14 -40.37 22.86
N PHE A 142 -6.67 -41.48 22.35
CA PHE A 142 -6.17 -42.82 22.60
C PHE A 142 -4.71 -43.01 22.14
N ASP A 143 -4.40 -42.64 20.89
CA ASP A 143 -3.05 -42.75 20.33
C ASP A 143 -2.05 -41.87 21.10
N GLN A 144 -2.48 -40.67 21.50
CA GLN A 144 -1.68 -39.78 22.35
C GLN A 144 -1.33 -40.42 23.70
N LEU A 145 -2.29 -41.08 24.37
CA LEU A 145 -2.04 -41.75 25.65
C LEU A 145 -1.06 -42.91 25.51
N VAL A 146 -1.12 -43.66 24.40
CA VAL A 146 -0.16 -44.74 24.10
C VAL A 146 1.24 -44.18 23.88
N GLU A 147 1.36 -43.08 23.13
CA GLU A 147 2.65 -42.41 22.89
C GLU A 147 3.24 -41.88 24.20
N GLU A 148 2.43 -41.22 25.00
CA GLU A 148 2.78 -40.70 26.31
C GLU A 148 3.24 -41.80 27.31
N ILE A 149 2.68 -43.01 27.26
CA ILE A 149 3.14 -44.15 28.06
C ILE A 149 4.52 -44.60 27.58
N LYS A 150 4.71 -44.76 26.26
CA LYS A 150 6.00 -45.16 25.68
C LYS A 150 7.09 -44.16 25.98
N GLU A 151 6.79 -42.86 25.95
CA GLU A 151 7.72 -41.80 26.32
C GLU A 151 8.19 -41.95 27.77
N ARG A 152 7.28 -42.24 28.70
CA ARG A 152 7.61 -42.44 30.13
C ARG A 152 8.44 -43.70 30.36
N GLU A 153 8.13 -44.78 29.66
CA GLU A 153 8.95 -46.00 29.69
C GLU A 153 10.36 -45.77 29.15
N ASN A 154 10.48 -45.05 28.03
CA ASN A 154 11.78 -44.73 27.44
C ASN A 154 12.59 -43.80 28.34
N TRP A 155 11.94 -42.79 28.93
CA TRP A 155 12.59 -41.90 29.89
C TRP A 155 13.11 -42.66 31.11
N LEU A 156 12.34 -43.64 31.63
CA LEU A 156 12.81 -44.47 32.74
C LEU A 156 14.01 -45.33 32.35
N LYS A 157 14.04 -45.88 31.13
CA LYS A 157 15.21 -46.61 30.60
C LYS A 157 16.43 -45.70 30.45
N ASP A 158 16.23 -44.44 30.04
CA ASP A 158 17.31 -43.47 29.95
C ASP A 158 17.87 -43.11 31.34
N MET A 159 17.00 -42.94 32.34
CA MET A 159 17.41 -42.74 33.73
C MET A 159 18.10 -43.96 34.33
N GLU A 160 17.73 -45.18 33.91
CA GLU A 160 18.40 -46.42 34.32
C GLU A 160 19.83 -46.49 33.76
N ARG A 161 20.02 -46.09 32.50
CA ARG A 161 21.36 -45.95 31.91
C ARG A 161 22.23 -44.93 32.62
N LEU A 162 21.62 -43.87 33.17
CA LEU A 162 22.31 -42.84 33.96
C LEU A 162 22.50 -43.24 35.44
N GLY A 163 21.93 -44.37 35.89
CA GLY A 163 22.01 -44.83 37.27
C GLY A 163 21.13 -44.06 38.26
N GLU A 164 20.20 -43.23 37.78
CA GLU A 164 19.31 -42.41 38.62
C GLU A 164 17.85 -42.93 38.66
N ALA A 165 17.57 -44.08 38.06
CA ALA A 165 16.21 -44.62 37.94
C ALA A 165 15.50 -44.80 39.29
N ASP A 166 16.20 -45.24 40.34
CA ASP A 166 15.59 -45.55 41.64
C ASP A 166 14.87 -44.35 42.28
N LYS A 167 15.36 -43.12 42.02
CA LYS A 167 14.74 -41.88 42.52
C LYS A 167 13.38 -41.61 41.89
N TYR A 168 13.18 -42.04 40.65
CA TYR A 168 12.03 -41.66 39.83
C TYR A 168 11.10 -42.84 39.50
N ARG A 169 11.54 -44.07 39.75
CA ARG A 169 10.84 -45.30 39.41
C ARG A 169 9.39 -45.32 39.88
N GLN A 170 9.16 -45.08 41.16
CA GLN A 170 7.82 -45.09 41.75
C GLN A 170 6.92 -43.98 41.16
N VAL A 171 7.48 -42.80 40.92
CA VAL A 171 6.74 -41.66 40.38
C VAL A 171 6.31 -41.93 38.94
N ILE A 172 7.21 -42.46 38.12
CA ILE A 172 6.93 -42.79 36.72
C ILE A 172 5.98 -43.99 36.60
N GLU A 173 6.15 -45.02 37.42
CA GLU A 173 5.24 -46.16 37.47
C GLU A 173 3.80 -45.71 37.82
N ASN A 174 3.65 -44.80 38.78
CA ASN A 174 2.35 -44.21 39.10
C ASN A 174 1.74 -43.43 37.92
N GLN A 175 2.54 -42.63 37.21
CA GLN A 175 2.09 -41.90 36.01
C GLN A 175 1.67 -42.84 34.88
N ILE A 176 2.41 -43.93 34.68
CA ILE A 176 2.07 -44.97 33.69
C ILE A 176 0.75 -45.63 34.08
N GLN A 177 0.57 -46.00 35.35
CA GLN A 177 -0.68 -46.60 35.83
C GLN A 177 -1.88 -45.66 35.67
N GLU A 178 -1.72 -44.36 35.95
CA GLU A 178 -2.77 -43.37 35.75
C GLU A 178 -3.21 -43.31 34.28
N LYS A 179 -2.24 -43.27 33.34
CA LYS A 179 -2.52 -43.26 31.91
C LYS A 179 -3.15 -44.56 31.42
N ILE A 180 -2.73 -45.72 31.93
CA ILE A 180 -3.35 -47.02 31.64
C ILE A 180 -4.80 -47.05 32.11
N ARG A 181 -5.13 -46.51 33.29
CA ARG A 181 -6.51 -46.43 33.78
C ARG A 181 -7.38 -45.55 32.90
N LEU A 182 -6.84 -44.41 32.43
CA LEU A 182 -7.53 -43.54 31.47
C LEU A 182 -7.76 -44.26 30.14
N LEU A 183 -6.75 -44.97 29.63
CA LEU A 183 -6.85 -45.76 28.41
C LEU A 183 -7.92 -46.85 28.51
N ASN A 184 -7.97 -47.58 29.64
CA ASN A 184 -8.99 -48.61 29.88
C ASN A 184 -10.40 -48.02 30.01
N ARG A 185 -10.55 -46.83 30.61
CA ARG A 185 -11.83 -46.12 30.69
C ARG A 185 -12.33 -45.73 29.30
N MET A 186 -11.45 -45.25 28.43
CA MET A 186 -11.81 -44.90 27.05
C MET A 186 -12.22 -46.14 26.26
N LYS A 187 -11.45 -47.23 26.34
CA LYS A 187 -11.77 -48.49 25.69
C LYS A 187 -13.14 -49.04 26.11
N SER A 188 -13.42 -49.06 27.42
CA SER A 188 -14.71 -49.52 27.94
C SER A 188 -15.90 -48.63 27.55
N CYS A 189 -15.68 -47.36 27.21
CA CYS A 189 -16.75 -46.45 26.80
C CYS A 189 -17.11 -46.64 25.31
N ASP A 190 -16.12 -46.98 24.48
CA ASP A 190 -16.32 -47.27 23.06
C ASP A 190 -17.06 -48.62 22.87
N ASP A 191 -16.84 -49.59 23.77
CA ASP A 191 -17.53 -50.89 23.77
C ASP A 191 -19.03 -50.81 24.16
N VAL A 192 -19.48 -49.71 24.79
CA VAL A 192 -20.89 -49.53 25.23
C VAL A 192 -21.76 -48.88 24.14
N ILE A 193 -21.17 -48.37 23.06
CA ILE A 193 -21.89 -47.67 21.97
C ILE A 193 -22.32 -48.66 20.87
N ILE A 194 -21.93 -49.93 20.97
CA ILE A 194 -22.27 -50.99 20.02
C ILE A 194 -23.12 -52.05 20.73
N ASP A 195 -24.30 -51.66 21.22
CA ASP A 195 -25.44 -52.55 21.50
C ASP A 195 -26.76 -51.76 21.37
#